data_AF-C7FK03-F1
#
_entry.id   AF-C7FK03-F1
#
_cell.length_a   1.000
_cell.length_b   1.000
_cell.length_c   1.000
_cell.angle_alpha   90.00
_cell.angle_beta   90.00
_cell.angle_gamma   90.00
#
_symmetry.space_group_name_H-M   'P 1'
#
loop_
_entity.id
_entity.type
_entity.pdbx_description
1 polymer ?
#
loop_
_entity_poly.entity_id
_entity_poly.type
_entity_poly.pdbx_seq_one_letter_code
_entity_poly.pdbx_strand_id
1 'polypeptide(L)' 'MAHQAHAYHMVDPSPWPLTGAIAALLLTSGLAIWMHTHSAI' A
#
# COMPACT_ATOMS: atom_id res chain seq x y z
N MET A 1 1.99 -4.12 -36.16
CA MET A 1 2.42 -3.80 -34.79
C MET A 1 1.78 -2.48 -34.40
N ALA A 2 0.87 -2.47 -33.42
CA ALA A 2 0.31 -1.22 -32.90
C ALA A 2 1.39 -0.57 -32.01
N HIS A 3 2.16 0.35 -32.59
CA HIS A 3 3.14 1.13 -31.85
C HIS A 3 2.43 2.33 -31.21
N GLN A 4 2.72 2.56 -29.94
CA GLN A 4 2.16 3.66 -29.16
C GLN A 4 2.81 4.96 -29.64
N ALA A 5 2.02 5.92 -30.11
CA ALA A 5 2.53 7.18 -30.67
C ALA A 5 2.94 8.22 -29.61
N HIS A 6 3.08 7.80 -28.36
CA HIS A 6 3.39 8.66 -27.22
C HIS A 6 4.57 8.13 -26.40
N ALA A 7 5.29 9.03 -25.75
CA ALA A 7 6.44 8.69 -24.90
C ALA A 7 6.06 8.22 -23.48
N TYR A 8 4.77 8.07 -23.17
CA TYR A 8 4.32 7.57 -21.86
C TYR A 8 4.45 6.05 -21.73
N HIS A 9 4.84 5.61 -20.54
CA HIS A 9 4.90 4.20 -20.17
C HIS A 9 3.56 3.74 -19.59
N MET A 10 2.91 2.79 -20.24
CA MET A 10 1.75 2.11 -19.68
C MET A 10 2.23 1.07 -18.69
N VAL A 11 2.06 1.35 -17.40
CA VAL A 11 2.47 0.44 -16.34
C VAL A 11 1.57 -0.79 -16.35
N ASP A 12 2.17 -1.96 -16.29
CA ASP A 12 1.43 -3.21 -16.16
C ASP A 12 0.65 -3.26 -14.84
N PRO A 13 -0.51 -3.93 -14.81
CA PRO A 13 -1.21 -4.19 -13.56
C PRO A 13 -0.28 -4.87 -12.55
N SER A 14 -0.13 -4.29 -11.36
CA SER A 14 0.72 -4.84 -10.31
C SER A 14 -0.05 -5.01 -8.99
N PRO A 15 0.24 -6.05 -8.20
CA PRO A 15 -0.43 -6.30 -6.92
C PRO A 15 0.10 -5.39 -5.80
N TRP A 16 1.24 -4.73 -6.00
CA TRP A 16 1.94 -3.96 -4.97
C TRP A 16 1.14 -2.82 -4.34
N PRO A 17 0.31 -2.05 -5.07
CA PRO A 17 -0.53 -1.02 -4.46
C PRO A 17 -1.53 -1.60 -3.45
N LEU A 18 -2.11 -2.76 -3.76
CA LEU A 18 -3.06 -3.44 -2.86
C LEU A 18 -2.35 -3.93 -1.60
N THR A 19 -1.20 -4.61 -1.75
CA THR A 19 -0.43 -5.08 -0.60
C THR A 19 0.07 -3.93 0.27
N GLY A 20 0.47 -2.80 -0.36
CA GLY A 20 0.89 -1.60 0.35
C GLY A 20 -0.24 -0.95 1.16
N ALA A 21 -1.44 -0.88 0.59
CA ALA A 21 -2.62 -0.37 1.29
C ALA A 21 -2.99 -1.23 2.51
N ILE A 22 -3.00 -2.57 2.34
CA ILE A 22 -3.27 -3.50 3.45
C ILE A 22 -2.20 -3.38 4.54
N ALA A 23 -0.92 -3.31 4.15
CA ALA A 23 0.19 -3.14 5.09
C ALA A 23 0.06 -1.84 5.90
N ALA A 24 -0.27 -0.72 5.24
CA ALA A 24 -0.47 0.57 5.90
C ALA A 24 -1.63 0.54 6.90
N LEU A 25 -2.75 -0.11 6.53
CA LEU A 25 -3.88 -0.30 7.42
C LEU A 25 -3.48 -1.11 8.66
N LEU A 26 -2.86 -2.28 8.46
CA LEU A 26 -2.45 -3.15 9.56
C LEU A 26 -1.43 -2.47 10.49
N LEU A 27 -0.45 -1.74 9.95
CA LEU A 27 0.53 -1.00 10.74
C LEU A 27 -0.13 0.09 11.59
N THR A 28 -1.03 0.87 10.98
CA THR A 28 -1.70 1.98 11.68
C THR A 28 -2.64 1.45 12.77
N SER A 29 -3.45 0.44 12.45
CA SER A 29 -4.34 -0.19 13.42
C SER A 29 -3.57 -0.90 14.53
N GLY A 30 -2.50 -1.63 14.19
CA GLY A 30 -1.65 -2.30 15.18
C GLY A 30 -0.97 -1.31 16.12
N LEU A 31 -0.47 -0.19 15.59
CA LEU A 31 0.12 0.88 16.40
C LEU A 31 -0.93 1.55 17.31
N ALA A 32 -2.11 1.85 16.77
CA ALA A 32 -3.20 2.43 17.54
C ALA A 32 -3.62 1.49 18.69
N ILE A 33 -3.78 0.20 18.43
CA ILE A 33 -4.08 -0.80 19.47
C ILE A 33 -2.97 -0.80 20.51
N TRP A 34 -1.70 -0.90 20.09
CA TRP A 34 -0.56 -0.89 21.00
C TRP A 34 -0.57 0.33 21.95
N MET A 35 -0.79 1.53 21.42
CA MET A 35 -0.83 2.75 22.23
C MET A 35 -2.00 2.79 23.24
N HIS A 36 -3.10 2.09 22.99
CA HIS A 36 -4.32 2.16 23.82
C HIS A 36 -4.53 0.92 24.71
N THR A 37 -3.97 -0.23 24.36
CA THR A 37 -4.09 -1.48 25.13
C THR A 37 -2.84 -1.79 25.93
N HIS A 38 -1.68 -1.24 25.54
CA HIS A 38 -0.47 -1.22 26.36
C HIS A 38 -0.30 0.15 27.04
N SER A 39 -1.35 0.63 27.70
CA SER A 39 -1.18 1.60 28.79
C SER A 39 -0.18 1.01 29.76
N ALA A 40 0.91 1.73 29.95
CA ALA A 40 2.09 1.33 30.69
C ALA A 40 1.77 0.65 32.04
N ILE A 41 2.68 -0.24 32.44
CA ILE A 41 3.03 -0.32 33.87
C ILE A 41 3.39 1.09 34.35
#